data_AF-A0A6J7QZS2-F1
#
_entry.id   AF-A0A6J7QZS2-F1
#
_cell.length_a   1.000
_cell.length_b   1.000
_cell.length_c   1.000
_cell.angle_alpha   90.00
_cell.angle_beta   90.00
_cell.angle_gamma   90.00
#
_symmetry.space_group_name_H-M   'P 1'
#
loop_
_entity.id
_entity.type
_entity.pdbx_description
1 polymer ?
#
loop_
_entity_poly.entity_id
_entity_poly.type
_entity_poly.pdbx_seq_one_letter_code
_entity_poly.pdbx_strand_id
1 'polypeptide(L)'
;MRAGQIIFTYLHLAASKECTDALVASGATAIAYETVELADHSLPLLAPMSEVAGRLAPQVGSHSLMRANGGRGILMGGVSGVHAAKVVVLGAGVAGMNAAVIALGMQAEVQLLDLNIARLRQMDAIYQGHMQTVASNTFEVERAVLDADMVIGAVLVPGAKAPKLVSNELVSRMKPGSVLVDIAIDQGGCFEDSRPTTHADPTYTVHNSVFYCVANMPGAVPHTSTYALTNVTLPYAVELANKGWKQALRDDDALARGLNVHDGQITYAAVAESFDLPLLPLSEVLA
;
A
#
# COMPACT_ATOMS: atom_id res chain seq x y z
N MET A 1 26.14 3.54 3.53
CA MET A 1 25.57 4.49 4.52
C MET A 1 26.71 4.95 5.40
N ARG A 2 26.75 6.24 5.80
CA ARG A 2 27.83 6.79 6.62
C ARG A 2 27.34 7.94 7.50
N ALA A 3 28.04 8.19 8.60
CA ALA A 3 27.79 9.33 9.48
C ALA A 3 27.82 10.67 8.71
N GLY A 4 26.91 11.58 9.05
CA GLY A 4 26.76 12.88 8.38
C GLY A 4 26.11 12.83 6.99
N GLN A 5 25.75 11.66 6.47
CA GLN A 5 24.96 11.53 5.24
C GLN A 5 23.46 11.66 5.54
N ILE A 6 22.75 12.43 4.71
CA ILE A 6 21.29 12.43 4.66
C ILE A 6 20.83 11.36 3.67
N ILE A 7 19.93 10.49 4.11
CA ILE A 7 19.26 9.48 3.30
C ILE A 7 17.79 9.84 3.24
N PHE A 8 17.27 10.09 2.03
CA PHE A 8 15.88 10.46 1.78
C PHE A 8 15.30 9.50 0.74
N THR A 9 14.48 8.55 1.18
CA THR A 9 13.93 7.45 0.37
C THR A 9 12.75 6.78 1.10
N TYR A 10 12.03 5.85 0.47
CA TYR A 10 11.22 4.89 1.21
C TYR A 10 12.11 3.97 2.04
N LEU A 11 11.75 3.75 3.31
CA LEU A 11 12.56 2.94 4.23
C LEU A 11 11.85 1.68 4.72
N HIS A 12 10.56 1.79 5.05
CA HIS A 12 9.71 0.74 5.61
C HIS A 12 10.34 0.03 6.81
N LEU A 13 10.95 0.81 7.72
CA LEU A 13 11.80 0.28 8.79
C LEU A 13 11.07 -0.70 9.70
N ALA A 14 9.81 -0.45 10.05
CA ALA A 14 8.99 -1.35 10.88
C ALA A 14 8.83 -2.76 10.30
N ALA A 15 9.04 -2.94 8.98
CA ALA A 15 8.99 -4.25 8.32
C ALA A 15 10.36 -4.95 8.23
N SER A 16 11.48 -4.27 8.55
CA SER A 16 12.84 -4.81 8.41
C SER A 16 13.75 -4.37 9.55
N LYS A 17 13.93 -5.26 10.53
CA LYS A 17 14.87 -5.05 11.64
C LYS A 17 16.31 -4.93 11.15
N GLU A 18 16.71 -5.73 10.17
CA GLU A 18 18.05 -5.67 9.57
C GLU A 18 18.35 -4.30 8.96
N CYS A 19 17.41 -3.72 8.21
CA CYS A 19 17.57 -2.39 7.63
C CYS A 19 17.64 -1.31 8.72
N THR A 20 16.80 -1.42 9.75
CA THR A 20 16.78 -0.52 10.91
C THR A 20 18.13 -0.53 11.65
N ASP A 21 18.63 -1.73 11.99
CA ASP A 21 19.90 -1.91 12.68
C ASP A 21 21.07 -1.36 11.85
N ALA A 22 21.06 -1.56 10.53
CA ALA A 22 22.10 -1.08 9.64
C ALA A 22 22.11 0.47 9.52
N LEU A 23 20.94 1.11 9.50
CA LEU A 23 20.83 2.58 9.50
C LEU A 23 21.31 3.17 10.82
N VAL A 24 20.87 2.58 11.94
CA VAL A 24 21.31 2.97 13.29
C VAL A 24 22.84 2.86 13.42
N ALA A 25 23.41 1.69 13.07
CA ALA A 25 24.86 1.47 13.14
C ALA A 25 25.67 2.43 12.24
N SER A 26 25.07 2.94 11.16
CA SER A 26 25.76 3.83 10.23
C SER A 26 25.91 5.29 10.71
N GLY A 27 25.10 5.72 11.68
CA GLY A 27 25.02 7.12 12.12
C GLY A 27 24.46 8.09 11.06
N ALA A 28 23.84 7.58 9.99
CA ALA A 28 23.21 8.43 8.98
C ALA A 28 21.95 9.12 9.53
N THR A 29 21.56 10.24 8.89
CA THR A 29 20.26 10.87 9.12
C THR A 29 19.28 10.38 8.07
N ALA A 30 18.28 9.61 8.47
CA ALA A 30 17.34 8.95 7.57
C ALA A 30 15.95 9.56 7.69
N ILE A 31 15.44 10.04 6.57
CA ILE A 31 14.11 10.63 6.43
C ILE A 31 13.31 9.71 5.49
N ALA A 32 12.18 9.20 5.95
CA ALA A 32 11.35 8.27 5.20
C ALA A 32 10.28 9.02 4.41
N TYR A 33 10.13 8.73 3.11
CA TYR A 33 9.06 9.31 2.29
C TYR A 33 7.67 9.00 2.87
N GLU A 34 7.46 7.77 3.31
CA GLU A 34 6.18 7.25 3.77
C GLU A 34 5.72 7.77 5.15
N THR A 35 6.58 8.51 5.86
CA THR A 35 6.22 9.15 7.14
C THR A 35 6.26 10.68 7.08
N VAL A 36 6.57 11.27 5.92
CA VAL A 36 6.30 12.70 5.69
C VAL A 36 4.79 12.88 5.68
N GLU A 37 4.28 13.71 6.59
CA GLU A 37 2.85 13.76 6.90
C GLU A 37 2.39 15.22 7.07
N LEU A 38 1.35 15.62 6.34
CA LEU A 38 0.77 16.95 6.46
C LEU A 38 -0.09 17.10 7.73
N ALA A 39 -0.49 18.33 8.05
CA ALA A 39 -1.34 18.62 9.20
C ALA A 39 -2.71 17.91 9.17
N ASP A 40 -3.18 17.52 7.98
CA ASP A 40 -4.43 16.76 7.78
C ASP A 40 -4.23 15.23 7.83
N HIS A 41 -3.03 14.78 8.24
CA HIS A 41 -2.60 13.38 8.30
C HIS A 41 -2.47 12.69 6.93
N SER A 42 -2.49 13.44 5.83
CA SER A 42 -2.17 12.88 4.52
C SER A 42 -0.67 12.65 4.35
N LEU A 43 -0.33 11.63 3.56
CA LEU A 43 1.06 11.23 3.27
C LEU A 43 1.40 11.61 1.83
N PRO A 44 1.83 12.86 1.57
CA PRO A 44 1.95 13.40 0.21
C PRO A 44 2.96 12.64 -0.64
N LEU A 45 4.02 12.10 -0.03
CA LEU A 45 5.06 11.37 -0.75
C LEU A 45 4.68 9.90 -0.96
N LEU A 46 3.75 9.33 -0.19
CA LEU A 46 3.23 7.96 -0.37
C LEU A 46 2.04 7.90 -1.34
N ALA A 47 1.23 8.96 -1.38
CA ALA A 47 0.04 9.06 -2.20
C ALA A 47 0.28 8.66 -3.68
N PRO A 48 1.26 9.21 -4.43
CA PRO A 48 1.42 8.86 -5.85
C PRO A 48 1.78 7.39 -6.08
N MET A 49 2.57 6.78 -5.19
CA MET A 49 2.87 5.34 -5.30
C MET A 49 1.66 4.48 -4.98
N SER A 50 0.82 4.93 -4.04
CA SER A 50 -0.47 4.29 -3.76
C SER A 50 -1.43 4.39 -4.95
N GLU A 51 -1.47 5.53 -5.65
CA GLU A 51 -2.25 5.67 -6.88
C GLU A 51 -1.77 4.71 -7.96
N VAL A 52 -0.45 4.64 -8.20
CA VAL A 52 0.13 3.74 -9.20
C VAL A 52 -0.16 2.27 -8.86
N ALA A 53 0.08 1.84 -7.61
CA ALA A 53 -0.18 0.48 -7.18
C ALA A 53 -1.67 0.12 -7.26
N GLY A 54 -2.55 1.03 -6.82
CA GLY A 54 -4.00 0.88 -6.95
C GLY A 54 -4.44 0.71 -8.40
N ARG A 55 -3.91 1.51 -9.33
CA ARG A 55 -4.25 1.39 -10.75
C ARG A 55 -3.68 0.14 -11.40
N LEU A 56 -2.52 -0.35 -10.95
CA LEU A 56 -1.92 -1.60 -11.44
C LEU A 56 -2.67 -2.84 -10.96
N ALA A 57 -3.23 -2.81 -9.74
CA ALA A 57 -3.81 -4.00 -9.12
C ALA A 57 -4.90 -4.69 -9.96
N PRO A 58 -5.91 -4.00 -10.52
CA PRO A 58 -6.87 -4.64 -11.42
C PRO A 58 -6.25 -5.14 -12.72
N GLN A 59 -5.20 -4.50 -13.22
CA GLN A 59 -4.53 -4.90 -14.47
C GLN A 59 -3.76 -6.21 -14.29
N VAL A 60 -2.94 -6.30 -13.24
CA VAL A 60 -2.21 -7.53 -12.90
C VAL A 60 -3.18 -8.63 -12.46
N GLY A 61 -4.21 -8.27 -11.68
CA GLY A 61 -5.27 -9.19 -11.30
C GLY A 61 -6.02 -9.75 -12.51
N SER A 62 -6.35 -8.91 -13.50
CA SER A 62 -6.99 -9.34 -14.75
C SER A 62 -6.10 -10.28 -15.53
N HIS A 63 -4.78 -10.03 -15.55
CA HIS A 63 -3.83 -10.94 -16.17
C HIS A 63 -3.81 -12.29 -15.45
N SER A 64 -3.70 -12.29 -14.11
CA SER A 64 -3.71 -13.51 -13.30
C SER A 64 -5.05 -14.27 -13.37
N LEU A 65 -6.17 -13.60 -13.62
CA LEU A 65 -7.47 -14.24 -13.81
C LEU A 65 -7.55 -15.11 -15.07
N MET A 66 -6.70 -14.88 -16.07
CA MET A 66 -6.69 -15.68 -17.29
C MET A 66 -6.34 -17.14 -16.99
N ARG A 67 -7.01 -18.08 -17.66
CA ARG A 67 -6.82 -19.52 -17.39
C ARG A 67 -5.38 -19.99 -17.64
N ALA A 68 -4.72 -19.40 -18.64
CA ALA A 68 -3.32 -19.66 -18.95
C ALA A 68 -2.36 -19.30 -17.80
N ASN A 69 -2.78 -18.39 -16.91
CA ASN A 69 -2.02 -17.92 -15.76
C ASN A 69 -2.48 -18.56 -14.44
N GLY A 70 -3.25 -19.66 -14.51
CA GLY A 70 -3.74 -20.39 -13.33
C GLY A 70 -5.06 -19.90 -12.76
N GLY A 71 -5.52 -18.70 -13.16
CA GLY A 71 -6.79 -18.14 -12.71
C GLY A 71 -8.03 -18.87 -13.24
N ARG A 72 -9.17 -18.33 -12.85
CA ARG A 72 -10.51 -18.86 -13.13
C ARG A 72 -10.89 -18.87 -14.61
N GLY A 73 -10.24 -18.04 -15.43
CA GLY A 73 -10.54 -17.88 -16.86
C GLY A 73 -11.70 -16.93 -17.14
N ILE A 74 -11.90 -15.91 -16.30
CA ILE A 74 -12.95 -14.91 -16.46
C ILE A 74 -12.37 -13.60 -17.03
N LEU A 75 -13.12 -12.97 -17.93
CA LEU A 75 -12.80 -11.65 -18.47
C LEU A 75 -13.43 -10.57 -17.59
N MET A 76 -12.68 -9.52 -17.25
CA MET A 76 -13.12 -8.47 -16.32
C MET A 76 -14.51 -7.91 -16.65
N GLY A 77 -14.72 -7.46 -17.89
CA GLY A 77 -15.99 -6.85 -18.32
C GLY A 77 -17.06 -7.83 -18.80
N GLY A 78 -16.76 -9.13 -18.85
CA GLY A 78 -17.59 -10.09 -19.58
C GLY A 78 -17.79 -9.68 -21.04
N VAL A 79 -18.90 -10.10 -21.63
CA VAL A 79 -19.38 -9.69 -22.96
C VAL A 79 -20.91 -9.69 -22.94
N SER A 80 -21.56 -9.19 -23.99
CA SER A 80 -23.03 -9.20 -24.07
C SER A 80 -23.62 -10.60 -23.82
N GLY A 81 -24.45 -10.71 -22.78
CA GLY A 81 -25.06 -11.98 -22.36
C GLY A 81 -24.23 -12.84 -21.40
N VAL A 82 -23.05 -12.38 -20.96
CA VAL A 82 -22.15 -13.09 -20.05
C VAL A 82 -21.78 -12.19 -18.87
N HIS A 83 -21.79 -12.73 -17.66
CA HIS A 83 -21.42 -12.00 -16.45
C HIS A 83 -20.00 -11.46 -16.49
N ALA A 84 -19.81 -10.24 -15.96
CA ALA A 84 -18.53 -9.64 -15.66
C ALA A 84 -17.87 -10.28 -14.43
N ALA A 85 -16.58 -10.03 -14.22
CA ALA A 85 -15.88 -10.46 -13.02
C ALA A 85 -16.35 -9.68 -11.80
N LYS A 86 -16.46 -10.36 -10.66
CA LYS A 86 -16.75 -9.74 -9.36
C LYS A 86 -15.44 -9.38 -8.66
N VAL A 87 -15.25 -8.08 -8.42
CA VAL A 87 -14.04 -7.51 -7.82
C VAL A 87 -14.39 -6.88 -6.48
N VAL A 88 -13.79 -7.39 -5.42
CA VAL A 88 -13.88 -6.84 -4.07
C VAL A 88 -12.61 -6.06 -3.76
N VAL A 89 -12.75 -4.82 -3.32
CA VAL A 89 -11.64 -3.98 -2.87
C VAL A 89 -11.78 -3.73 -1.37
N LEU A 90 -10.79 -4.16 -0.60
CA LEU A 90 -10.73 -3.97 0.85
C LEU A 90 -9.86 -2.74 1.14
N GLY A 91 -10.50 -1.65 1.58
CA GLY A 91 -9.88 -0.36 1.86
C GLY A 91 -10.25 0.71 0.83
N ALA A 92 -10.76 1.85 1.30
CA ALA A 92 -11.11 3.05 0.54
C ALA A 92 -10.10 4.19 0.77
N GLY A 93 -8.84 3.83 1.04
CA GLY A 93 -7.69 4.73 0.93
C GLY A 93 -7.32 5.04 -0.52
N VAL A 94 -6.21 5.76 -0.74
CA VAL A 94 -5.77 6.18 -2.08
C VAL A 94 -5.62 5.00 -3.04
N ALA A 95 -4.95 3.92 -2.62
CA ALA A 95 -4.74 2.74 -3.45
C ALA A 95 -6.07 2.03 -3.80
N GLY A 96 -6.90 1.77 -2.79
CA GLY A 96 -8.15 1.04 -3.00
C GLY A 96 -9.19 1.82 -3.80
N MET A 97 -9.32 3.13 -3.60
CA MET A 97 -10.14 3.97 -4.47
C MET A 97 -9.65 3.89 -5.91
N ASN A 98 -8.35 4.04 -6.18
CA ASN A 98 -7.82 3.90 -7.55
C ASN A 98 -8.04 2.50 -8.14
N ALA A 99 -7.91 1.44 -7.34
CA ALA A 99 -8.19 0.07 -7.76
C ALA A 99 -9.66 -0.13 -8.14
N ALA A 100 -10.59 0.36 -7.31
CA ALA A 100 -12.02 0.29 -7.59
C ALA A 100 -12.38 1.02 -8.90
N VAL A 101 -11.78 2.19 -9.14
CA VAL A 101 -12.00 2.97 -10.36
C VAL A 101 -11.50 2.26 -11.60
N ILE A 102 -10.29 1.71 -11.57
CA ILE A 102 -9.75 1.00 -12.73
C ILE A 102 -10.51 -0.31 -12.98
N ALA A 103 -10.86 -1.06 -11.94
CA ALA A 103 -11.68 -2.27 -12.08
C ALA A 103 -13.05 -1.96 -12.69
N LEU A 104 -13.71 -0.88 -12.24
CA LEU A 104 -14.96 -0.40 -12.80
C LEU A 104 -14.79 0.05 -14.26
N GLY A 105 -13.68 0.73 -14.59
CA GLY A 105 -13.34 1.11 -15.96
C GLY A 105 -13.09 -0.09 -16.88
N MET A 106 -12.70 -1.24 -16.32
CA MET A 106 -12.63 -2.53 -17.00
C MET A 106 -13.99 -3.25 -17.06
N GLN A 107 -15.07 -2.57 -16.67
CA GLN A 107 -16.46 -3.03 -16.65
C GLN A 107 -16.74 -4.19 -15.69
N ALA A 108 -15.91 -4.37 -14.66
CA ALA A 108 -16.16 -5.36 -13.61
C ALA A 108 -17.29 -4.92 -12.66
N GLU A 109 -17.90 -5.89 -11.98
CA GLU A 109 -18.79 -5.63 -10.84
C GLU A 109 -17.94 -5.35 -9.60
N VAL A 110 -17.94 -4.09 -9.13
CA VAL A 110 -17.02 -3.65 -8.07
C VAL A 110 -17.76 -3.43 -6.75
N GLN A 111 -17.22 -4.01 -5.68
CA GLN A 111 -17.63 -3.76 -4.30
C GLN A 111 -16.44 -3.22 -3.48
N LEU A 112 -16.58 -2.00 -2.95
CA LEU A 112 -15.57 -1.31 -2.14
C LEU A 112 -15.97 -1.34 -0.65
N LEU A 113 -15.14 -1.96 0.19
CA LEU A 113 -15.38 -2.09 1.63
C LEU A 113 -14.42 -1.21 2.43
N ASP A 114 -14.94 -0.44 3.39
CA ASP A 114 -14.13 0.33 4.33
C ASP A 114 -14.87 0.60 5.65
N LEU A 115 -14.13 0.94 6.72
CA LEU A 115 -14.70 1.37 8.00
C LEU A 115 -15.12 2.85 7.96
N ASN A 116 -14.48 3.65 7.12
CA ASN A 116 -14.68 5.07 6.96
C ASN A 116 -15.84 5.36 5.99
N ILE A 117 -17.02 5.57 6.56
CA ILE A 117 -18.24 5.92 5.81
C ILE A 117 -18.08 7.21 4.98
N ALA A 118 -17.23 8.16 5.39
CA ALA A 118 -17.03 9.39 4.61
C ALA A 118 -16.32 9.11 3.28
N ARG A 119 -15.34 8.20 3.26
CA ARG A 119 -14.68 7.74 2.02
C ARG A 119 -15.65 6.97 1.12
N LEU A 120 -16.46 6.09 1.69
CA LEU A 120 -17.50 5.38 0.94
C LEU A 120 -18.52 6.35 0.32
N ARG A 121 -19.00 7.34 1.10
CA ARG A 121 -19.91 8.38 0.60
C ARG A 121 -19.28 9.23 -0.52
N GLN A 122 -17.98 9.51 -0.43
CA GLN A 122 -17.24 10.21 -1.48
C GLN A 122 -17.27 9.40 -2.79
N MET A 123 -16.99 8.10 -2.73
CA MET A 123 -16.99 7.24 -3.92
C MET A 123 -18.39 7.07 -4.51
N ASP A 124 -19.40 6.88 -3.67
CA ASP A 124 -20.80 6.80 -4.11
C ASP A 124 -21.25 8.09 -4.81
N ALA A 125 -20.90 9.27 -4.29
CA ALA A 125 -21.23 10.54 -4.91
C ALA A 125 -20.60 10.73 -6.30
N ILE A 126 -19.38 10.21 -6.51
CA ILE A 126 -18.65 10.32 -7.79
C ILE A 126 -19.17 9.31 -8.80
N TYR A 127 -19.38 8.05 -8.37
CA TYR A 127 -19.71 6.93 -9.26
C TYR A 127 -21.20 6.59 -9.29
N GLN A 128 -22.04 7.28 -8.52
CA GLN A 128 -23.50 7.30 -8.65
C GLN A 128 -24.12 5.89 -8.72
N GLY A 129 -23.68 4.99 -7.83
CA GLY A 129 -24.15 3.60 -7.78
C GLY A 129 -23.54 2.64 -8.81
N HIS A 130 -22.61 3.08 -9.66
CA HIS A 130 -21.88 2.19 -10.57
C HIS A 130 -20.87 1.27 -9.87
N MET A 131 -20.51 1.56 -8.61
CA MET A 131 -19.83 0.64 -7.71
C MET A 131 -20.59 0.56 -6.39
N GLN A 132 -20.62 -0.62 -5.78
CA GLN A 132 -21.22 -0.78 -4.46
C GLN A 132 -20.23 -0.37 -3.38
N THR A 133 -20.65 0.48 -2.46
CA THR A 133 -19.85 0.84 -1.27
C THR A 133 -20.47 0.21 -0.04
N VAL A 134 -19.69 -0.54 0.73
CA VAL A 134 -20.19 -1.34 1.86
C VAL A 134 -19.39 -1.04 3.11
N ALA A 135 -20.08 -0.82 4.23
CA ALA A 135 -19.42 -0.66 5.53
C ALA A 135 -18.76 -1.98 5.94
N SER A 136 -17.45 -1.94 6.15
CA SER A 136 -16.66 -3.14 6.45
C SER A 136 -16.95 -3.67 7.85
N ASN A 137 -17.22 -4.96 7.94
CA ASN A 137 -17.23 -5.76 9.16
C ASN A 137 -16.94 -7.22 8.79
N THR A 138 -16.67 -8.08 9.76
CA THR A 138 -16.28 -9.47 9.51
C THR A 138 -17.27 -10.22 8.62
N PHE A 139 -18.58 -10.03 8.85
CA PHE A 139 -19.62 -10.68 8.06
C PHE A 139 -19.63 -10.21 6.60
N GLU A 140 -19.53 -8.90 6.38
CA GLU A 140 -19.51 -8.33 5.03
C GLU A 140 -18.25 -8.69 4.26
N VAL A 141 -17.08 -8.70 4.92
CA VAL A 141 -15.82 -9.14 4.31
C VAL A 141 -15.91 -10.61 3.91
N GLU A 142 -16.36 -11.51 4.80
CA GLU A 142 -16.52 -12.93 4.48
C GLU A 142 -17.47 -13.15 3.30
N ARG A 143 -18.64 -12.51 3.33
CA ARG A 143 -19.64 -12.63 2.26
C ARG A 143 -19.10 -12.17 0.91
N ALA A 144 -18.47 -10.99 0.88
CA ALA A 144 -17.91 -10.41 -0.33
C ALA A 144 -16.79 -11.27 -0.91
N VAL A 145 -15.85 -11.70 -0.07
CA VAL A 145 -14.66 -12.47 -0.48
C VAL A 145 -15.06 -13.85 -1.04
N LEU A 146 -16.05 -14.52 -0.46
CA LEU A 146 -16.51 -15.83 -0.96
C LEU A 146 -17.14 -15.74 -2.36
N ASP A 147 -17.77 -14.61 -2.70
CA ASP A 147 -18.38 -14.38 -4.00
C ASP A 147 -17.43 -13.66 -5.00
N ALA A 148 -16.23 -13.27 -4.58
CA ALA A 148 -15.30 -12.57 -5.45
C ALA A 148 -14.62 -13.52 -6.47
N ASP A 149 -14.43 -13.05 -7.70
CA ASP A 149 -13.44 -13.63 -8.62
C ASP A 149 -12.06 -13.02 -8.36
N MET A 150 -12.01 -11.74 -7.97
CA MET A 150 -10.80 -11.04 -7.57
C MET A 150 -11.01 -10.27 -6.25
N VAL A 151 -10.04 -10.36 -5.35
CA VAL A 151 -9.96 -9.54 -4.13
C VAL A 151 -8.70 -8.69 -4.18
N ILE A 152 -8.84 -7.38 -3.98
CA ILE A 152 -7.73 -6.43 -3.90
C ILE A 152 -7.62 -5.94 -2.46
N GLY A 153 -6.50 -6.27 -1.81
CA GLY A 153 -6.17 -5.84 -0.47
C GLY A 153 -5.44 -4.50 -0.50
N ALA A 154 -6.10 -3.43 -0.05
CA ALA A 154 -5.60 -2.06 -0.12
C ALA A 154 -5.70 -1.32 1.22
N VAL A 155 -5.61 -2.07 2.33
CA VAL A 155 -5.66 -1.52 3.69
C VAL A 155 -4.26 -1.18 4.17
N LEU A 156 -4.08 0.05 4.63
CA LEU A 156 -2.81 0.61 5.07
C LEU A 156 -2.98 1.18 6.47
N VAL A 157 -2.05 0.85 7.37
CA VAL A 157 -1.91 1.55 8.66
C VAL A 157 -0.55 2.25 8.63
N PRO A 158 -0.49 3.59 8.54
CA PRO A 158 0.77 4.33 8.41
C PRO A 158 1.82 3.92 9.45
N GLY A 159 3.01 3.53 8.98
CA GLY A 159 4.14 3.17 9.83
C GLY A 159 3.99 1.88 10.64
N ALA A 160 2.91 1.12 10.48
CA ALA A 160 2.63 -0.11 11.22
C ALA A 160 2.40 -1.30 10.29
N LYS A 161 2.32 -2.51 10.87
CA LYS A 161 2.01 -3.73 10.12
C LYS A 161 0.54 -3.74 9.69
N ALA A 162 0.27 -4.19 8.46
CA ALA A 162 -1.10 -4.30 7.95
C ALA A 162 -1.93 -5.34 8.76
N PRO A 163 -3.21 -5.05 9.06
CA PRO A 163 -4.09 -6.01 9.73
C PRO A 163 -4.43 -7.18 8.79
N LYS A 164 -4.55 -8.40 9.35
CA LYS A 164 -4.96 -9.59 8.60
C LYS A 164 -6.49 -9.65 8.51
N LEU A 165 -7.02 -9.39 7.31
CA LEU A 165 -8.47 -9.29 7.06
C LEU A 165 -9.06 -10.55 6.42
N VAL A 166 -8.24 -11.29 5.68
CA VAL A 166 -8.65 -12.53 5.00
C VAL A 166 -7.79 -13.67 5.54
N SER A 167 -8.44 -14.62 6.23
CA SER A 167 -7.78 -15.80 6.80
C SER A 167 -7.56 -16.90 5.76
N ASN A 168 -6.61 -17.80 6.04
CA ASN A 168 -6.37 -19.01 5.26
C ASN A 168 -7.65 -19.86 5.10
N GLU A 169 -8.43 -19.97 6.17
CA GLU A 169 -9.71 -20.68 6.19
C GLU A 169 -10.71 -20.04 5.21
N LEU A 170 -10.80 -18.72 5.19
CA LEU A 170 -11.65 -18.00 4.24
C LEU A 170 -11.20 -18.25 2.80
N VAL A 171 -9.90 -18.19 2.53
CA VAL A 171 -9.33 -18.49 1.19
C VAL A 171 -9.66 -19.91 0.74
N SER A 172 -9.64 -20.90 1.65
CA SER A 172 -9.94 -22.30 1.31
C SER A 172 -11.35 -22.52 0.76
N ARG A 173 -12.29 -21.61 1.08
CA ARG A 173 -13.69 -21.63 0.68
C ARG A 173 -13.99 -20.73 -0.52
N MET A 174 -13.01 -19.99 -1.03
CA MET A 174 -13.18 -19.11 -2.20
C MET A 174 -13.40 -19.92 -3.49
N LYS A 175 -13.88 -19.22 -4.53
CA LYS A 175 -14.02 -19.79 -5.87
C LYS A 175 -12.68 -20.33 -6.38
N PRO A 176 -12.63 -21.55 -6.95
CA PRO A 176 -11.44 -22.05 -7.61
C PRO A 176 -11.01 -21.12 -8.75
N GLY A 177 -9.71 -20.83 -8.78
CA GLY A 177 -9.06 -19.88 -9.69
C GLY A 177 -9.25 -18.40 -9.31
N SER A 178 -9.84 -18.09 -8.15
CA SER A 178 -9.94 -16.69 -7.70
C SER A 178 -8.55 -16.08 -7.49
N VAL A 179 -8.46 -14.76 -7.64
CA VAL A 179 -7.19 -14.03 -7.55
C VAL A 179 -7.22 -13.07 -6.37
N LEU A 180 -6.16 -13.06 -5.57
CA LEU A 180 -5.97 -12.11 -4.48
C LEU A 180 -4.74 -11.26 -4.78
N VAL A 181 -4.92 -9.94 -4.89
CA VAL A 181 -3.85 -8.97 -5.12
C VAL A 181 -3.61 -8.20 -3.82
N ASP A 182 -2.48 -8.42 -3.17
CA ASP A 182 -2.16 -7.76 -1.89
C ASP A 182 -1.24 -6.56 -2.12
N ILE A 183 -1.83 -5.36 -2.21
CA ILE A 183 -1.08 -4.10 -2.33
C ILE A 183 -0.35 -3.79 -1.01
N ALA A 184 -0.90 -4.22 0.13
CA ALA A 184 -0.34 -3.98 1.45
C ALA A 184 0.89 -4.86 1.76
N ILE A 185 1.41 -5.62 0.79
CA ILE A 185 2.54 -6.53 0.99
C ILE A 185 3.79 -5.84 1.49
N ASP A 186 4.01 -4.58 1.09
CA ASP A 186 5.15 -3.76 1.54
C ASP A 186 5.12 -3.51 3.08
N GLN A 187 3.98 -3.72 3.74
CA GLN A 187 3.81 -3.65 5.20
C GLN A 187 3.41 -5.01 5.83
N GLY A 188 3.75 -6.11 5.16
CA GLY A 188 3.50 -7.47 5.63
C GLY A 188 2.21 -8.12 5.14
N GLY A 189 1.42 -7.42 4.32
CA GLY A 189 0.23 -7.94 3.64
C GLY A 189 -1.02 -8.00 4.53
N CYS A 190 -2.18 -7.79 3.93
CA CYS A 190 -3.47 -7.84 4.62
C CYS A 190 -4.18 -9.21 4.53
N PHE A 191 -3.60 -10.16 3.80
CA PHE A 191 -4.05 -11.57 3.82
C PHE A 191 -3.11 -12.41 4.69
N GLU A 192 -3.65 -13.43 5.36
CA GLU A 192 -2.89 -14.26 6.30
C GLU A 192 -1.69 -14.96 5.64
N ASP A 193 -1.89 -15.56 4.47
CA ASP A 193 -0.87 -16.30 3.72
C ASP A 193 -0.04 -15.44 2.75
N SER A 194 -0.17 -14.12 2.82
CA SER A 194 0.62 -13.20 1.99
C SER A 194 2.10 -13.31 2.31
N ARG A 195 2.92 -13.58 1.28
CA ARG A 195 4.38 -13.50 1.32
C ARG A 195 4.89 -12.68 0.14
N PRO A 196 5.93 -11.85 0.32
CA PRO A 196 6.48 -11.05 -0.78
C PRO A 196 6.93 -11.92 -1.95
N THR A 197 6.61 -11.46 -3.15
CA THR A 197 7.02 -12.06 -4.44
C THR A 197 7.74 -11.01 -5.27
N THR A 198 8.19 -11.37 -6.48
CA THR A 198 8.97 -10.49 -7.35
C THR A 198 8.30 -10.34 -8.71
N HIS A 199 8.67 -9.33 -9.50
CA HIS A 199 8.18 -9.19 -10.87
C HIS A 199 8.48 -10.41 -11.76
N ALA A 200 9.53 -11.17 -11.46
CA ALA A 200 9.92 -12.36 -12.24
C ALA A 200 9.11 -13.61 -11.86
N ASP A 201 8.71 -13.72 -10.60
CA ASP A 201 7.87 -14.80 -10.09
C ASP A 201 6.77 -14.17 -9.21
N PRO A 202 5.70 -13.62 -9.84
CA PRO A 202 4.80 -12.69 -9.19
C PRO A 202 3.64 -13.35 -8.44
N THR A 203 3.43 -14.64 -8.65
CA THR A 203 2.24 -15.33 -8.14
C THR A 203 2.55 -16.70 -7.57
N TYR A 204 1.77 -17.11 -6.57
CA TYR A 204 1.77 -18.48 -6.05
C TYR A 204 0.36 -18.92 -5.70
N THR A 205 0.16 -20.22 -5.54
CA THR A 205 -1.15 -20.78 -5.19
C THR A 205 -1.29 -20.92 -3.68
N VAL A 206 -2.46 -20.53 -3.17
CA VAL A 206 -2.93 -20.84 -1.81
C VAL A 206 -4.28 -21.52 -1.96
N HIS A 207 -4.39 -22.78 -1.51
CA HIS A 207 -5.53 -23.64 -1.80
C HIS A 207 -5.85 -23.71 -3.30
N ASN A 208 -7.00 -23.21 -3.72
CA ASN A 208 -7.43 -23.14 -5.11
C ASN A 208 -7.40 -21.71 -5.68
N SER A 209 -6.72 -20.78 -4.99
CA SER A 209 -6.66 -19.35 -5.34
C SER A 209 -5.23 -18.94 -5.70
N VAL A 210 -5.11 -17.92 -6.53
CA VAL A 210 -3.83 -17.35 -6.96
C VAL A 210 -3.56 -16.07 -6.18
N PHE A 211 -2.42 -16.00 -5.49
CA PHE A 211 -1.97 -14.81 -4.79
C PHE A 211 -0.98 -14.05 -5.65
N TYR A 212 -1.17 -12.74 -5.79
CA TYR A 212 -0.23 -11.79 -6.33
C TYR A 212 0.22 -10.86 -5.21
N CYS A 213 1.51 -10.93 -4.85
CA CYS A 213 2.06 -10.22 -3.69
C CYS A 213 3.39 -9.56 -4.07
N VAL A 214 3.47 -8.96 -5.26
CA VAL A 214 4.73 -8.35 -5.72
C VAL A 214 4.98 -7.09 -4.92
N ALA A 215 6.08 -7.07 -4.17
CA ALA A 215 6.55 -5.86 -3.52
C ALA A 215 6.97 -4.82 -4.56
N ASN A 216 6.80 -3.53 -4.26
CA ASN A 216 7.13 -2.45 -5.19
C ASN A 216 6.45 -2.60 -6.57
N MET A 217 5.11 -2.75 -6.58
CA MET A 217 4.32 -2.74 -7.81
C MET A 217 4.62 -1.54 -8.73
N PRO A 218 4.79 -0.29 -8.22
CA PRO A 218 5.11 0.86 -9.07
C PRO A 218 6.41 0.72 -9.88
N GLY A 219 7.33 -0.16 -9.46
CA GLY A 219 8.55 -0.49 -10.19
C GLY A 219 8.32 -1.10 -11.58
N ALA A 220 7.13 -1.67 -11.85
CA ALA A 220 6.78 -2.20 -13.17
C ALA A 220 6.53 -1.11 -14.23
N VAL A 221 6.25 0.13 -13.81
CA VAL A 221 5.89 1.25 -14.69
C VAL A 221 6.76 2.49 -14.43
N PRO A 222 8.10 2.37 -14.53
CA PRO A 222 9.04 3.40 -14.09
C PRO A 222 8.85 4.73 -14.82
N HIS A 223 8.45 4.70 -16.09
CA HIS A 223 8.14 5.93 -16.83
C HIS A 223 7.00 6.72 -16.18
N THR A 224 6.03 6.08 -15.53
CA THR A 224 4.94 6.77 -14.83
C THR A 224 5.33 7.06 -13.38
N SER A 225 5.83 6.05 -12.66
CA SER A 225 6.09 6.15 -11.23
C SER A 225 7.25 7.10 -10.90
N THR A 226 8.29 7.19 -11.74
CA THR A 226 9.39 8.15 -11.53
C THR A 226 8.91 9.59 -11.58
N TYR A 227 8.09 10.00 -12.56
CA TYR A 227 7.55 11.35 -12.60
C TYR A 227 6.56 11.59 -11.46
N ALA A 228 5.68 10.63 -11.17
CA ALA A 228 4.71 10.76 -10.09
C ALA A 228 5.39 10.97 -8.72
N LEU A 229 6.47 10.22 -8.43
CA LEU A 229 7.24 10.37 -7.20
C LEU A 229 8.06 11.66 -7.17
N THR A 230 8.82 11.94 -8.23
CA THR A 230 9.73 13.09 -8.23
C THR A 230 9.01 14.44 -8.23
N ASN A 231 7.81 14.52 -8.82
CA ASN A 231 6.98 15.72 -8.75
C ASN A 231 6.64 16.14 -7.31
N VAL A 232 6.49 15.18 -6.40
CA VAL A 232 6.15 15.47 -4.99
C VAL A 232 7.39 15.49 -4.08
N THR A 233 8.47 14.75 -4.40
CA THR A 233 9.68 14.73 -3.56
C THR A 233 10.66 15.86 -3.87
N LEU A 234 10.66 16.39 -5.10
CA LEU A 234 11.62 17.41 -5.53
C LEU A 234 11.60 18.67 -4.65
N PRO A 235 10.46 19.23 -4.23
CA PRO A 235 10.44 20.38 -3.32
C PRO A 235 11.20 20.10 -2.01
N TYR A 236 10.95 18.96 -1.37
CA TYR A 236 11.62 18.55 -0.13
C TYR A 236 13.12 18.30 -0.35
N ALA A 237 13.49 17.67 -1.46
CA ALA A 237 14.89 17.40 -1.79
C ALA A 237 15.69 18.69 -1.99
N VAL A 238 15.09 19.72 -2.62
CA VAL A 238 15.72 21.04 -2.79
C VAL A 238 15.89 21.74 -1.44
N GLU A 239 14.91 21.70 -0.56
CA GLU A 239 15.02 22.28 0.78
C GLU A 239 16.12 21.60 1.62
N LEU A 240 16.18 20.27 1.59
CA LEU A 240 17.25 19.50 2.24
C LEU A 240 18.63 19.84 1.67
N ALA A 241 18.75 20.02 0.36
CA ALA A 241 20.02 20.36 -0.29
C ALA A 241 20.49 21.78 0.05
N ASN A 242 19.56 22.75 0.10
CA ASN A 242 19.88 24.16 0.34
C ASN A 242 20.15 24.46 1.82
N LYS A 243 19.37 23.86 2.72
CA LYS A 243 19.37 24.22 4.15
C LYS A 243 20.02 23.17 5.05
N GLY A 244 20.27 21.96 4.52
CA GLY A 244 20.61 20.80 5.33
C GLY A 244 19.40 20.28 6.11
N TRP A 245 19.52 19.08 6.70
CA TRP A 245 18.41 18.41 7.37
C TRP A 245 17.85 19.22 8.55
N LYS A 246 18.71 19.72 9.45
CA LYS A 246 18.24 20.30 10.72
C LYS A 246 17.40 21.55 10.51
N GLN A 247 17.81 22.45 9.61
CA GLN A 247 17.03 23.66 9.32
C GLN A 247 15.81 23.36 8.46
N ALA A 248 15.92 22.49 7.44
CA ALA A 248 14.77 22.10 6.64
C ALA A 248 13.64 21.48 7.48
N LEU A 249 13.98 20.63 8.46
CA LEU A 249 13.01 20.02 9.36
C LEU A 249 12.43 21.01 10.38
N ARG A 250 13.16 22.06 10.76
CA ARG A 250 12.61 23.14 11.61
C ARG A 250 11.64 24.05 10.87
N ASP A 251 11.85 24.21 9.56
CA ASP A 251 11.03 25.06 8.70
C ASP A 251 9.75 24.35 8.20
N ASP A 252 9.75 23.01 8.16
CA ASP A 252 8.66 22.19 7.63
C ASP A 252 8.33 21.03 8.57
N ASP A 253 7.25 21.20 9.33
CA ASP A 253 6.73 20.19 10.27
C ASP A 253 6.39 18.85 9.58
N ALA A 254 5.95 18.88 8.32
CA ALA A 254 5.61 17.66 7.60
C ALA A 254 6.87 16.86 7.27
N LEU A 255 7.92 17.54 6.82
CA LEU A 255 9.23 16.93 6.61
C LEU A 255 9.85 16.44 7.93
N ALA A 256 9.63 17.18 9.02
CA ALA A 256 10.09 16.81 10.37
C ALA A 256 9.55 15.45 10.82
N ARG A 257 8.25 15.18 10.59
CA ARG A 257 7.63 13.87 10.83
C ARG A 257 8.25 12.73 10.01
N GLY A 258 8.91 13.07 8.90
CA GLY A 258 9.69 12.16 8.09
C GLY A 258 10.93 11.57 8.79
N LEU A 259 11.45 12.21 9.85
CA LEU A 259 12.71 11.79 10.48
C LEU A 259 12.54 10.46 11.22
N ASN A 260 13.30 9.45 10.83
CA ASN A 260 13.24 8.10 11.38
C ASN A 260 14.47 7.72 12.21
N VAL A 261 15.67 8.08 11.73
CA VAL A 261 16.94 7.77 12.40
C VAL A 261 17.86 8.99 12.32
N HIS A 262 18.53 9.31 13.42
CA HIS A 262 19.59 10.32 13.45
C HIS A 262 20.69 9.91 14.44
N ASP A 263 21.94 9.86 13.97
CA ASP A 263 23.12 9.58 14.82
C ASP A 263 22.99 8.34 15.72
N GLY A 264 22.44 7.27 15.14
CA GLY A 264 22.23 6.00 15.84
C GLY A 264 21.01 5.97 16.77
N GLN A 265 20.19 7.02 16.78
CA GLN A 265 18.96 7.09 17.57
C GLN A 265 17.73 6.97 16.66
N ILE A 266 16.73 6.22 17.11
CA ILE A 266 15.44 6.12 16.43
C ILE A 266 14.55 7.27 16.91
N THR A 267 13.90 7.95 15.97
CA THR A 267 13.08 9.13 16.24
C THR A 267 11.61 8.93 15.91
N TYR A 268 11.26 7.83 15.23
CA TYR A 268 9.88 7.51 14.84
C TYR A 268 9.28 6.42 15.73
N ALA A 269 8.20 6.75 16.42
CA ALA A 269 7.62 5.92 17.49
C ALA A 269 7.23 4.51 17.03
N ALA A 270 6.57 4.37 15.88
CA ALA A 270 6.11 3.05 15.42
C ALA A 270 7.27 2.09 15.09
N VAL A 271 8.42 2.62 14.67
CA VAL A 271 9.63 1.81 14.43
C VAL A 271 10.27 1.38 15.75
N ALA A 272 10.33 2.27 16.73
CA ALA A 272 10.79 1.96 18.08
C ALA A 272 9.92 0.87 18.74
N GLU A 273 8.60 1.02 18.66
CA GLU A 273 7.62 0.05 19.18
C GLU A 273 7.70 -1.31 18.48
N SER A 274 7.90 -1.33 17.15
CA SER A 274 7.94 -2.59 16.38
C SER A 274 9.09 -3.52 16.78
N PHE A 275 10.17 -2.98 17.35
CA PHE A 275 11.39 -3.74 17.69
C PHE A 275 11.85 -3.56 19.14
N ASP A 276 11.02 -2.97 20.01
CA ASP A 276 11.34 -2.66 21.42
C ASP A 276 12.66 -1.86 21.57
N LEU A 277 12.84 -0.84 20.74
CA LEU A 277 14.05 0.00 20.71
C LEU A 277 13.81 1.36 21.42
N PRO A 278 14.86 2.01 21.96
CA PRO A 278 14.74 3.34 22.54
C PRO A 278 14.28 4.39 21.53
N LEU A 279 13.36 5.25 21.95
CA LEU A 279 12.88 6.39 21.17
C LEU A 279 13.52 7.69 21.68
N LEU A 280 14.12 8.46 20.78
CA LEU A 280 14.51 9.84 21.01
C LEU A 280 13.45 10.77 20.41
N PRO A 281 12.70 11.54 21.23
CA PRO A 281 11.66 12.42 20.72
C PRO A 281 12.20 13.44 19.71
N LEU A 282 11.44 13.67 18.62
CA LEU A 282 11.81 14.61 17.57
C LEU A 282 12.13 16.02 18.10
N SER A 283 11.41 16.46 19.13
CA SER A 283 11.65 17.75 19.79
C SER A 283 13.04 17.87 20.42
N GLU A 284 13.61 16.77 20.92
CA GLU A 284 14.97 16.77 21.49
C GLU A 284 16.03 16.80 20.39
N VAL A 285 15.77 16.15 19.25
CA VAL A 285 16.67 16.17 18.09
C VAL A 285 16.74 17.55 17.44
N LEU A 286 15.60 18.25 17.38
CA LEU A 286 15.48 19.55 16.73
C LEU A 286 15.72 20.74 17.67
N ALA A 287 15.93 20.51 18.97
CA ALA A 287 16.34 21.55 19.93
C ALA A 287 17.60 22.30 19.50
#